data_AF-A0A183D7F6-F1
#
_entry.id   AF-A0A183D7F6-F1
#
_cell.length_a   1.000
_cell.length_b   1.000
_cell.length_c   1.000
_cell.angle_alpha   90.00
_cell.angle_beta   90.00
_cell.angle_gamma   90.00
#
_symmetry.space_group_name_H-M   'P 1'
#
loop_
_entity.id
_entity.type
_entity.pdbx_description
1 polymer ?
#
loop_
_entity_poly.entity_id
_entity_poly.type
_entity_poly.pdbx_seq_one_letter_code
_entity_poly.pdbx_strand_id
1 'polypeptide(L)'
;MFMLHYHFPSFATTAISSLRRATRRELGHGALAEKALKRLIPNDFPYCLRLACDVLESNGSSSMASVCAGSLALLDAGVQMKAPVAGVAMGLFVDDEQRDYRILTDINGLEDYFGDMDFKVAGTVHGYTAMQLDLKIAGINPEVVTEALGGAQSGLEHVLKLMRNAQPRCREYFKSTVPIHETIPVAVYQRHILFRSGGYNAKLVESETGSRVRLILILQKTLTSSSD
;
A
#
# COMPACT_ATOMS: atom_id res chain seq x y z
N MET A 1 7.50 5.54 7.98
CA MET A 1 6.99 4.15 8.17
C MET A 1 5.71 4.00 7.37
N PHE A 2 5.54 2.91 6.61
CA PHE A 2 4.33 2.62 5.82
C PHE A 2 3.86 1.19 6.10
N MET A 3 2.56 1.01 6.26
CA MET A 3 1.90 -0.29 6.40
C MET A 3 0.60 -0.32 5.58
N LEU A 4 0.27 -1.48 5.02
CA LEU A 4 -1.02 -1.71 4.37
C LEU A 4 -1.76 -2.86 5.06
N HIS A 5 -2.98 -2.61 5.49
CA HIS A 5 -3.89 -3.63 5.99
C HIS A 5 -4.95 -3.92 4.96
N TYR A 6 -5.03 -5.18 4.54
CA TYR A 6 -6.03 -5.67 3.61
C TYR A 6 -7.04 -6.52 4.37
N HIS A 7 -8.32 -6.32 4.08
CA HIS A 7 -9.42 -7.03 4.70
C HIS A 7 -10.44 -7.45 3.63
N PHE A 8 -10.83 -8.71 3.67
CA PHE A 8 -11.74 -9.35 2.74
C PHE A 8 -12.93 -9.92 3.54
N PRO A 9 -13.93 -9.08 3.83
CA PRO A 9 -15.11 -9.51 4.55
C PRO A 9 -15.95 -10.50 3.72
N SER A 10 -16.65 -11.41 4.39
CA SER A 10 -17.42 -12.47 3.72
C SER A 10 -18.56 -11.94 2.83
N PHE A 11 -19.11 -10.77 3.17
CA PHE A 11 -20.17 -10.14 2.38
C PHE A 11 -19.70 -9.76 0.97
N ALA A 12 -18.39 -9.57 0.75
CA ALA A 12 -17.85 -9.21 -0.57
C ALA A 12 -18.09 -10.27 -1.65
N THR A 13 -18.33 -11.51 -1.23
CA THR A 13 -18.69 -12.64 -2.10
C THR A 13 -20.05 -13.20 -1.73
N THR A 14 -20.93 -12.37 -1.16
CA THR A 14 -22.29 -12.74 -0.68
C THR A 14 -22.33 -13.96 0.25
N ALA A 15 -21.22 -14.23 0.94
CA ALA A 15 -21.07 -15.37 1.84
C ALA A 15 -21.19 -14.94 3.31
N ILE A 16 -21.47 -15.92 4.19
CA ILE A 16 -21.54 -15.73 5.63
C ILE A 16 -20.35 -16.45 6.27
N SER A 17 -19.51 -15.73 7.02
CA SER A 17 -18.43 -16.33 7.80
C SER A 17 -18.18 -15.60 9.13
N SER A 18 -17.51 -16.26 10.06
CA SER A 18 -17.18 -15.68 11.36
C SER A 18 -15.99 -14.72 11.24
N LEU A 19 -16.21 -13.42 11.48
CA LEU A 19 -15.17 -12.40 11.61
C LEU A 19 -14.43 -12.57 12.95
N ARG A 20 -13.27 -13.23 12.96
CA ARG A 20 -12.47 -13.39 14.19
C ARG A 20 -11.05 -12.83 14.07
N ARG A 21 -10.33 -13.15 13.00
CA ARG A 21 -8.92 -12.75 12.80
C ARG A 21 -8.60 -12.65 11.32
N ALA A 22 -7.59 -11.83 10.99
CA ALA A 22 -7.03 -11.78 9.65
C ALA A 22 -6.55 -13.17 9.21
N THR A 23 -6.98 -13.59 8.04
CA THR A 23 -6.62 -14.86 7.41
C THR A 23 -5.24 -14.76 6.75
N ARG A 24 -4.61 -15.91 6.48
CA ARG A 24 -3.33 -15.95 5.75
C ARG A 24 -3.44 -15.32 4.35
N ARG A 25 -4.59 -15.50 3.69
CA ARG A 25 -4.87 -14.92 2.37
C ARG A 25 -4.88 -13.39 2.44
N GLU A 26 -5.57 -12.83 3.44
CA GLU A 26 -5.61 -11.38 3.63
C GLU A 26 -4.23 -10.80 3.93
N LEU A 27 -3.43 -11.47 4.77
CA LEU A 27 -2.05 -11.06 5.04
C LEU A 27 -1.18 -11.11 3.78
N GLY A 28 -1.31 -12.16 2.96
CA GLY A 28 -0.58 -12.30 1.70
C GLY A 28 -0.94 -11.21 0.69
N HIS A 29 -2.24 -10.97 0.48
CA HIS A 29 -2.72 -9.90 -0.40
C HIS A 29 -2.28 -8.51 0.10
N GLY A 30 -2.37 -8.28 1.42
CA GLY A 30 -1.90 -7.05 2.04
C GLY A 30 -0.40 -6.83 1.85
N ALA A 31 0.41 -7.87 2.03
CA ALA A 31 1.85 -7.80 1.81
C ALA A 31 2.22 -7.54 0.34
N LEU A 32 1.50 -8.14 -0.62
CA LEU A 32 1.69 -7.87 -2.05
C LEU A 32 1.40 -6.40 -2.35
N ALA A 33 0.24 -5.89 -1.91
CA ALA A 33 -0.15 -4.51 -2.15
C ALA A 33 0.77 -3.51 -1.42
N GLU A 34 1.22 -3.83 -0.19
CA GLU A 34 2.22 -3.02 0.52
C GLU A 34 3.51 -2.93 -0.29
N LYS A 35 4.03 -4.06 -0.78
CA LYS A 35 5.28 -4.11 -1.56
C LYS A 35 5.18 -3.27 -2.84
N ALA A 36 4.02 -3.29 -3.50
CA ALA A 36 3.77 -2.51 -4.70
C ALA A 36 3.86 -0.99 -4.48
N LEU A 37 3.43 -0.49 -3.32
CA LEU A 37 3.34 0.95 -3.02
C LEU A 37 4.54 1.49 -2.23
N LYS A 38 5.08 0.70 -1.30
CA LYS A 38 6.06 1.13 -0.28
C LYS A 38 7.30 1.81 -0.84
N ARG A 39 7.82 1.34 -1.97
CA ARG A 39 9.06 1.87 -2.59
C ARG A 39 8.89 3.23 -3.27
N LEU A 40 7.64 3.65 -3.46
CA LEU A 40 7.28 4.90 -4.13
C LEU A 40 6.92 6.01 -3.15
N ILE A 41 6.76 5.68 -1.87
CA ILE A 41 6.57 6.65 -0.81
C ILE A 41 7.91 7.34 -0.52
N PRO A 42 7.95 8.67 -0.34
CA PRO A 42 9.16 9.39 0.06
C PRO A 42 9.75 8.86 1.38
N ASN A 43 11.07 8.75 1.45
CA ASN A 43 11.75 8.29 2.67
C ASN A 43 11.57 9.27 3.83
N ASP A 44 11.61 10.57 3.54
CA ASP A 44 11.53 11.66 4.53
C ASP A 44 10.08 12.11 4.79
N PHE A 45 9.13 11.18 4.74
CA PHE A 45 7.73 11.51 5.01
C PHE A 45 7.51 11.70 6.53
N PRO A 46 6.91 12.82 6.97
CA PRO A 46 6.88 13.21 8.39
C PRO A 46 5.98 12.32 9.26
N TYR A 47 5.05 11.58 8.65
CA TYR A 47 4.08 10.75 9.37
C TYR A 47 4.32 9.25 9.17
N CYS A 48 3.69 8.46 10.05
CA CYS A 48 3.47 7.05 9.79
C CYS A 48 2.21 6.90 8.94
N LEU A 49 2.34 6.25 7.79
CA LEU A 49 1.24 6.01 6.87
C LEU A 49 0.65 4.63 7.10
N ARG A 50 -0.65 4.56 7.35
CA ARG A 50 -1.43 3.32 7.38
C ARG A 50 -2.50 3.39 6.32
N LEU A 51 -2.43 2.49 5.35
CA LEU A 51 -3.47 2.31 4.34
C LEU A 51 -4.35 1.12 4.75
N ALA A 52 -5.66 1.31 4.80
CA ALA A 52 -6.62 0.24 5.06
C ALA A 52 -7.43 0.01 3.78
N CYS A 53 -7.42 -1.23 3.28
CA CYS A 53 -8.15 -1.66 2.10
C CYS A 53 -9.20 -2.68 2.51
N ASP A 54 -10.46 -2.29 2.42
CA ASP A 54 -11.60 -3.17 2.62
C ASP A 54 -12.21 -3.52 1.25
N VAL A 55 -12.24 -4.81 0.93
CA VAL A 55 -12.87 -5.30 -0.29
C VAL A 55 -14.37 -5.38 -0.07
N LEU A 56 -15.13 -4.53 -0.77
CA LEU A 56 -16.58 -4.47 -0.59
C LEU A 56 -17.34 -5.41 -1.52
N GLU A 57 -16.77 -5.67 -2.69
CA GLU A 57 -17.28 -6.58 -3.72
C GLU A 57 -16.10 -7.28 -4.38
N SER A 58 -16.28 -8.53 -4.79
CA SER A 58 -15.21 -9.29 -5.42
C SER A 58 -15.72 -10.17 -6.55
N ASN A 59 -15.30 -9.83 -7.77
CA ASN A 59 -15.37 -10.71 -8.93
C ASN A 59 -13.98 -11.03 -9.50
N GLY A 60 -12.92 -10.94 -8.69
CA GLY A 60 -11.54 -11.15 -9.10
C GLY A 60 -10.60 -10.02 -8.66
N SER A 61 -9.29 -10.24 -8.76
CA SER A 61 -8.22 -9.22 -8.69
C SER A 61 -8.26 -8.20 -7.53
N SER A 62 -8.87 -8.53 -6.39
CA SER A 62 -9.07 -7.61 -5.25
C SER A 62 -7.77 -7.04 -4.65
N SER A 63 -6.68 -7.79 -4.71
CA SER A 63 -5.35 -7.30 -4.31
C SER A 63 -4.81 -6.21 -5.25
N MET A 64 -5.05 -6.31 -6.55
CA MET A 64 -4.62 -5.30 -7.53
C MET A 64 -5.51 -4.07 -7.46
N ALA A 65 -6.82 -4.25 -7.25
CA ALA A 65 -7.73 -3.15 -6.94
C ALA A 65 -7.27 -2.37 -5.70
N SER A 66 -6.77 -3.07 -4.67
CA SER A 66 -6.20 -2.44 -3.48
C SER A 66 -4.95 -1.60 -3.76
N VAL A 67 -4.12 -2.00 -4.74
CA VAL A 67 -2.98 -1.19 -5.20
C VAL A 67 -3.46 0.08 -5.88
N CYS A 68 -4.40 -0.03 -6.82
CA CYS A 68 -4.97 1.11 -7.55
C CYS A 68 -5.65 2.10 -6.60
N ALA A 69 -6.57 1.61 -5.77
CA ALA A 69 -7.27 2.42 -4.78
C ALA A 69 -6.30 3.01 -3.75
N GLY A 70 -5.31 2.24 -3.31
CA GLY A 70 -4.28 2.71 -2.39
C GLY A 70 -3.44 3.84 -2.97
N SER A 71 -3.05 3.74 -4.24
CA SER A 71 -2.35 4.81 -4.95
C SER A 71 -3.21 6.08 -5.03
N LEU A 72 -4.51 5.96 -5.31
CA LEU A 72 -5.41 7.11 -5.34
C LEU A 72 -5.60 7.73 -3.95
N ALA A 73 -5.79 6.91 -2.91
CA ALA A 73 -5.97 7.39 -1.55
C ALA A 73 -4.73 8.12 -1.02
N LEU A 74 -3.52 7.64 -1.35
CA LEU A 74 -2.27 8.31 -0.98
C LEU A 74 -2.14 9.69 -1.66
N LEU A 75 -2.48 9.77 -2.95
CA LEU A 75 -2.50 11.04 -3.69
C LEU A 75 -3.54 12.03 -3.12
N ASP A 76 -4.74 11.55 -2.76
CA ASP A 76 -5.78 12.38 -2.13
C ASP A 76 -5.36 12.85 -0.72
N ALA A 77 -4.62 12.01 0.01
CA ALA A 77 -4.06 12.33 1.31
C ALA A 77 -2.87 13.31 1.25
N GLY A 78 -2.41 13.71 0.06
CA GLY A 78 -1.27 14.63 -0.10
C GLY A 78 0.09 13.94 -0.02
N VAL A 79 0.15 12.61 -0.13
CA VAL A 79 1.42 11.87 -0.17
C VAL A 79 1.99 11.96 -1.58
N GLN A 80 3.03 12.78 -1.75
CA GLN A 80 3.73 12.93 -3.02
C GLN A 80 4.56 11.68 -3.36
N MET A 81 3.92 10.66 -3.91
CA MET A 81 4.58 9.44 -4.38
C MET A 81 5.47 9.73 -5.60
N LYS A 82 6.56 8.97 -5.77
CA LYS A 82 7.46 9.07 -6.94
C LYS A 82 6.73 8.87 -8.27
N ALA A 83 5.76 7.97 -8.30
CA ALA A 83 4.85 7.75 -9.41
C ALA A 83 3.58 7.00 -8.92
N PRO A 84 2.41 7.22 -9.55
CA PRO A 84 1.22 6.40 -9.30
C PRO A 84 1.43 4.94 -9.73
N VAL A 85 0.74 4.02 -9.04
CA VAL A 85 0.83 2.57 -9.27
C VAL A 85 -0.53 1.99 -9.61
N ALA A 86 -0.58 1.16 -10.64
CA ALA A 86 -1.72 0.29 -10.90
C ALA A 86 -1.33 -1.17 -10.70
N GLY A 87 -2.34 -2.03 -10.62
CA GLY A 87 -2.20 -3.48 -10.67
C GLY A 87 -3.17 -4.08 -11.66
N VAL A 88 -2.81 -5.22 -12.23
CA VAL A 88 -3.64 -6.05 -13.12
C VAL A 88 -3.39 -7.53 -12.82
N ALA A 89 -4.40 -8.38 -13.03
CA ALA A 89 -4.26 -9.82 -12.96
C ALA A 89 -4.34 -10.41 -14.37
N MET A 90 -3.39 -11.27 -14.71
CA MET A 90 -3.33 -11.99 -15.99
C MET A 90 -3.68 -13.46 -15.75
N GLY A 91 -4.42 -14.04 -16.68
CA GLY A 91 -4.79 -15.45 -16.66
C GLY A 91 -4.16 -16.23 -17.80
N LEU A 92 -4.22 -17.55 -17.68
CA LEU A 92 -3.84 -18.49 -18.72
C LEU A 92 -4.88 -19.59 -18.81
N PHE A 93 -5.24 -19.96 -20.03
CA PHE A 93 -5.82 -21.27 -20.34
C PHE A 93 -4.84 -21.98 -21.26
N VAL A 94 -4.44 -23.19 -20.90
CA VAL A 94 -3.60 -24.07 -21.71
C VAL A 94 -4.32 -25.39 -21.95
N ASP A 95 -4.12 -25.99 -23.13
CA ASP A 95 -4.58 -27.35 -23.36
C ASP A 95 -3.75 -28.39 -22.58
N ASP A 96 -4.30 -29.59 -22.39
CA ASP A 96 -3.63 -30.67 -21.65
C ASP A 96 -2.26 -31.06 -22.25
N GLU A 97 -2.11 -30.89 -23.57
CA GLU A 97 -0.88 -31.18 -24.30
C GLU A 97 0.13 -30.01 -24.32
N GLN A 98 -0.24 -28.84 -23.75
CA GLN A 98 0.53 -27.60 -23.75
C GLN A 98 0.97 -27.11 -25.14
N ARG A 99 0.15 -27.33 -26.16
CA ARG A 99 0.38 -26.92 -27.56
C ARG A 99 -0.32 -25.61 -27.92
N ASP A 100 -1.47 -25.31 -27.32
CA ASP A 100 -2.17 -24.04 -27.52
C ASP A 100 -2.52 -23.40 -26.18
N TYR A 101 -2.44 -22.08 -26.13
CA TYR A 101 -2.75 -21.32 -24.93
C TYR A 101 -3.34 -19.96 -25.24
N ARG A 102 -4.09 -19.42 -24.29
CA ARG A 102 -4.61 -18.05 -24.34
C ARG A 102 -4.34 -17.33 -23.04
N ILE A 103 -3.73 -16.15 -23.17
CA ILE A 103 -3.50 -15.24 -22.06
C ILE A 103 -4.68 -14.29 -21.96
N LEU A 104 -5.20 -14.14 -20.75
CA LEU A 104 -6.31 -13.24 -20.43
C LEU A 104 -5.79 -12.05 -19.63
N THR A 105 -6.37 -10.88 -19.86
CA THR A 105 -6.06 -9.66 -19.12
C THR A 105 -7.26 -9.29 -18.26
N ASP A 106 -6.99 -8.94 -17.00
CA ASP A 106 -7.99 -8.59 -15.99
C ASP A 106 -9.02 -9.70 -15.74
N ILE A 107 -8.51 -10.86 -15.34
CA ILE A 107 -9.35 -12.05 -15.13
C ILE A 107 -10.41 -11.85 -14.05
N ASN A 108 -11.59 -12.39 -14.34
CA ASN A 108 -12.65 -12.54 -13.36
C ASN A 108 -12.45 -13.79 -12.49
N GLY A 109 -13.31 -13.96 -11.47
CA GLY A 109 -13.20 -15.06 -10.53
C GLY A 109 -13.41 -16.46 -11.13
N LEU A 110 -14.20 -16.59 -12.21
CA LEU A 110 -14.40 -17.86 -12.90
C LEU A 110 -13.19 -18.21 -13.77
N GLU A 111 -12.63 -17.22 -14.47
CA GLU A 111 -11.42 -17.37 -15.28
C GLU A 111 -10.21 -17.70 -14.41
N ASP A 112 -10.09 -17.09 -13.22
CA ASP A 112 -9.12 -17.56 -12.22
C ASP A 112 -9.44 -19.02 -11.88
N TYR A 113 -10.63 -19.32 -11.34
CA TYR A 113 -10.95 -20.66 -10.83
C TYR A 113 -10.69 -21.80 -11.82
N PHE A 114 -11.10 -21.65 -13.08
CA PHE A 114 -10.96 -22.65 -14.14
C PHE A 114 -9.67 -22.53 -14.95
N GLY A 115 -8.96 -21.40 -14.87
CA GLY A 115 -7.71 -21.18 -15.58
C GLY A 115 -6.50 -21.75 -14.86
N ASP A 116 -5.37 -21.74 -15.55
CA ASP A 116 -4.12 -22.41 -15.14
C ASP A 116 -3.14 -21.48 -14.42
N MET A 117 -3.41 -20.17 -14.43
CA MET A 117 -2.54 -19.13 -13.90
C MET A 117 -3.33 -17.96 -13.32
N ASP A 118 -2.94 -17.48 -12.15
CA ASP A 118 -3.30 -16.17 -11.59
C ASP A 118 -2.01 -15.36 -11.41
N PHE A 119 -1.68 -14.55 -12.42
CA PHE A 119 -0.47 -13.75 -12.45
C PHE A 119 -0.76 -12.28 -12.17
N LYS A 120 -0.50 -11.86 -10.94
CA LYS A 120 -0.71 -10.49 -10.45
C LYS A 120 0.52 -9.65 -10.68
N VAL A 121 0.35 -8.54 -11.38
CA VAL A 121 1.43 -7.61 -11.73
C VAL A 121 1.04 -6.20 -11.33
N ALA A 122 1.90 -5.54 -10.57
CA ALA A 122 1.75 -4.14 -10.19
C ALA A 122 2.93 -3.32 -10.71
N GLY A 123 2.65 -2.09 -11.13
CA GLY A 123 3.67 -1.23 -11.74
C GLY A 123 3.23 0.21 -11.97
N THR A 124 4.22 0.98 -12.41
CA THR A 124 4.11 2.38 -12.81
C THR A 124 4.40 2.49 -14.31
N VAL A 125 4.24 3.70 -14.87
CA VAL A 125 4.68 3.99 -16.25
C VAL A 125 6.18 3.78 -16.49
N HIS A 126 6.98 3.66 -15.43
CA HIS A 126 8.44 3.47 -15.52
C HIS A 126 8.87 2.01 -15.27
N GLY A 127 7.92 1.11 -14.97
CA GLY A 127 8.22 -0.29 -14.72
C GLY A 127 7.51 -0.87 -13.51
N TYR A 128 7.77 -2.15 -13.28
CA TYR A 128 7.08 -2.98 -12.29
C TYR A 128 7.59 -2.79 -10.86
N THR A 129 6.69 -2.90 -9.89
CA THR A 129 6.97 -2.72 -8.46
C THR A 129 6.82 -4.02 -7.68
N ALA A 130 5.83 -4.84 -8.03
CA ALA A 130 5.59 -6.14 -7.44
C ALA A 130 4.94 -7.10 -8.43
N MET A 131 5.22 -8.40 -8.25
CA MET A 131 4.62 -9.48 -9.01
C MET A 131 4.35 -10.66 -8.06
N GLN A 132 3.27 -11.39 -8.31
CA GLN A 132 2.96 -12.68 -7.70
C GLN A 132 2.39 -13.60 -8.76
N LEU A 133 3.09 -14.70 -9.03
CA LEU A 133 2.67 -15.73 -9.97
C LEU A 133 2.16 -16.94 -9.20
N ASP A 134 0.88 -17.27 -9.36
CA ASP A 134 0.26 -18.49 -8.86
C ASP A 134 -0.05 -19.41 -10.05
N LEU A 135 0.50 -20.62 -10.05
CA LEU A 135 0.34 -21.60 -11.12
C LEU A 135 -0.43 -22.80 -10.58
N LYS A 136 -1.45 -23.22 -11.33
CA LYS A 136 -2.26 -24.40 -11.01
C LYS A 136 -1.80 -25.65 -11.75
N ILE A 137 -0.87 -25.47 -12.68
CA ILE A 137 -0.18 -26.53 -13.43
C ILE A 137 1.28 -26.65 -12.99
N ALA A 138 1.93 -27.76 -13.33
CA ALA A 138 3.29 -28.08 -12.89
C ALA A 138 4.36 -27.07 -13.35
N GLY A 139 4.08 -26.32 -14.42
CA GLY A 139 4.96 -25.27 -14.94
C GLY A 139 4.43 -24.67 -16.23
N ILE A 140 5.01 -23.53 -16.62
CA ILE A 140 4.75 -22.84 -17.88
C ILE A 140 6.06 -22.52 -18.59
N ASN A 141 6.03 -22.46 -19.92
CA ASN A 141 7.17 -22.00 -20.70
C ASN A 141 7.47 -20.51 -20.36
N PRO A 142 8.73 -20.12 -20.11
CA PRO A 142 9.13 -18.73 -19.90
C PRO A 142 8.65 -17.73 -20.97
N GLU A 143 8.43 -18.18 -22.20
CA GLU A 143 7.87 -17.35 -23.28
C GLU A 143 6.45 -16.87 -22.95
N VAL A 144 5.62 -17.74 -22.36
CA VAL A 144 4.25 -17.40 -21.92
C VAL A 144 4.29 -16.33 -20.84
N VAL A 145 5.24 -16.41 -19.91
CA VAL A 145 5.43 -15.37 -18.88
C VAL A 145 5.81 -14.03 -19.53
N THR A 146 6.68 -14.07 -20.54
CA THR A 146 7.14 -12.86 -21.24
C THR A 146 5.98 -12.21 -22.00
N GLU A 147 5.16 -13.00 -22.68
CA GLU A 147 3.95 -12.52 -23.34
C GLU A 147 2.94 -11.96 -22.33
N ALA A 148 2.74 -12.64 -21.20
CA ALA A 148 1.85 -12.18 -20.13
C ALA A 148 2.32 -10.86 -19.52
N LEU A 149 3.63 -10.64 -19.41
CA LEU A 149 4.20 -9.36 -18.99
C LEU A 149 3.94 -8.26 -20.02
N GLY A 150 4.03 -8.55 -21.31
CA GLY A 150 3.68 -7.59 -22.38
C GLY A 150 2.19 -7.19 -22.31
N GLY A 151 1.30 -8.16 -22.10
CA GLY A 151 -0.12 -7.92 -21.85
C GLY A 151 -0.35 -7.10 -20.58
N ALA A 152 0.33 -7.45 -19.49
CA ALA A 152 0.24 -6.74 -18.22
C ALA A 152 0.68 -5.28 -18.35
N GLN A 153 1.74 -4.98 -19.11
CA GLN A 153 2.16 -3.61 -19.37
C GLN A 153 1.02 -2.80 -20.01
N SER A 154 0.39 -3.34 -21.05
CA SER A 154 -0.72 -2.69 -21.75
C SER A 154 -1.92 -2.47 -20.82
N GLY A 155 -2.24 -3.46 -19.97
CA GLY A 155 -3.28 -3.35 -18.94
C GLY A 155 -2.97 -2.28 -17.89
N LEU A 156 -1.73 -2.23 -17.40
CA LEU A 156 -1.28 -1.22 -16.45
C LEU A 156 -1.38 0.19 -17.04
N GLU A 157 -0.94 0.39 -18.29
CA GLU A 157 -1.04 1.69 -18.98
C GLU A 157 -2.50 2.14 -19.10
N HIS A 158 -3.41 1.22 -19.42
CA HIS A 158 -4.84 1.49 -19.49
C HIS A 158 -5.40 1.94 -18.13
N VAL A 159 -5.13 1.18 -17.05
CA VAL A 159 -5.62 1.50 -15.70
C VAL A 159 -5.01 2.80 -15.18
N LEU A 160 -3.70 3.02 -15.38
CA LEU A 160 -3.02 4.26 -15.00
C LEU A 160 -3.62 5.48 -15.71
N LYS A 161 -4.03 5.35 -16.97
CA LYS A 161 -4.73 6.41 -17.71
C LYS A 161 -6.08 6.73 -17.05
N LEU A 162 -6.87 5.72 -16.71
CA LEU A 162 -8.16 5.90 -16.03
C LEU A 162 -7.98 6.56 -14.65
N MET A 163 -7.01 6.09 -13.86
CA MET A 163 -6.67 6.68 -12.57
C MET A 163 -6.26 8.15 -12.70
N ARG A 164 -5.44 8.49 -13.71
CA ARG A 164 -5.03 9.87 -13.98
C ARG A 164 -6.21 10.74 -14.38
N ASN A 165 -7.17 10.21 -15.13
CA ASN A 165 -8.38 10.96 -15.48
C ASN A 165 -9.25 11.24 -14.23
N ALA A 166 -9.34 10.28 -13.30
CA ALA A 166 -10.10 10.43 -12.07
C ALA A 166 -9.42 11.38 -11.06
N GLN A 167 -8.10 11.27 -10.91
CA GLN A 167 -7.30 12.12 -10.02
C GLN A 167 -5.96 12.49 -10.70
N PRO A 168 -5.92 13.63 -11.42
CA PRO A 168 -4.75 14.00 -12.22
C PRO A 168 -3.49 14.31 -11.43
N ARG A 169 -3.65 14.80 -10.19
CA ARG A 169 -2.53 15.27 -9.35
C ARG A 169 -2.74 14.92 -7.89
N CYS A 170 -1.62 14.79 -7.18
CA CYS A 170 -1.60 14.76 -5.73
C CYS A 170 -2.18 16.07 -5.16
N ARG A 171 -2.84 15.99 -4.00
CA ARG A 171 -3.28 17.18 -3.27
C ARG A 171 -2.06 18.04 -2.90
N GLU A 172 -2.16 19.35 -3.12
CA GLU A 172 -1.06 20.30 -2.84
C GLU A 172 -0.78 20.45 -1.33
N TYR A 173 -1.83 20.38 -0.53
CA TYR A 173 -1.77 20.52 0.93
C TYR A 173 -2.43 19.34 1.63
N PHE A 174 -1.94 18.99 2.81
CA PHE A 174 -2.61 18.00 3.65
C PHE A 174 -4.03 18.45 4.03
N LYS A 175 -4.92 17.49 4.30
CA LYS A 175 -6.26 17.78 4.84
C LYS A 175 -6.14 18.39 6.24
N SER A 176 -7.11 19.19 6.67
CA SER A 176 -7.15 19.78 8.02
C SER A 176 -7.21 18.75 9.16
N THR A 177 -7.57 17.50 8.84
CA THR A 177 -7.71 16.40 9.79
C THR A 177 -6.45 15.57 9.96
N VAL A 178 -5.34 15.91 9.29
CA VAL A 178 -4.08 15.18 9.49
C VAL A 178 -3.49 15.48 10.87
N PRO A 179 -2.69 14.56 11.45
CA PRO A 179 -1.99 14.83 12.70
C PRO A 179 -1.09 16.07 12.57
N ILE A 180 -1.00 16.87 13.63
CA ILE A 180 -0.14 18.05 13.71
C ILE A 180 1.02 17.77 14.66
N HIS A 181 2.20 18.28 14.33
CA HIS A 181 3.36 18.27 15.20
C HIS A 181 3.63 19.67 15.72
N GLU A 182 3.50 19.87 17.03
CA GLU A 182 3.86 21.11 17.71
C GLU A 182 5.02 20.88 18.67
N THR A 183 5.95 21.83 18.69
CA THR A 183 7.09 21.82 19.62
C THR A 183 6.85 22.87 20.70
N ILE A 184 6.72 22.42 21.95
CA ILE A 184 6.54 23.31 23.10
C ILE A 184 7.87 23.41 23.85
N PRO A 185 8.45 24.61 24.02
CA PRO A 185 9.66 24.78 24.81
C PRO A 185 9.36 24.55 26.29
N VAL A 186 10.15 23.69 26.94
CA VAL A 186 10.03 23.37 28.37
C VAL A 186 11.36 23.65 29.04
N ALA A 187 11.34 24.42 30.13
CA ALA A 187 12.56 24.72 30.88
C ALA A 187 13.16 23.44 31.49
N VAL A 188 14.49 23.37 31.58
CA VAL A 188 15.22 22.18 32.07
C VAL A 188 14.72 21.75 33.45
N TYR A 189 14.46 22.72 34.34
CA TYR A 189 13.94 22.45 35.67
C TYR A 189 12.49 21.95 35.66
N GLN A 190 11.67 22.24 34.64
CA GLN A 190 10.28 21.75 34.56
C GLN A 190 10.19 20.35 33.95
N ARG A 191 11.25 19.88 33.30
CA ARG A 191 11.30 18.54 32.67
C ARG A 191 10.94 17.42 33.66
N HIS A 192 11.40 17.51 34.90
CA HIS A 192 11.10 16.48 35.90
C HIS A 192 9.60 16.40 36.22
N ILE A 193 8.82 17.48 36.06
CA ILE A 193 7.38 17.47 36.33
C ILE A 193 6.66 16.54 35.35
N LEU A 194 7.00 16.58 34.05
CA LEU A 194 6.39 15.69 33.05
C LEU A 194 6.92 14.25 33.12
N PHE A 195 8.22 14.10 33.37
CA PHE A 195 8.91 12.81 33.18
C PHE A 195 9.28 12.06 34.47
N ARG A 196 8.88 12.56 35.66
CA ARG A 196 9.06 11.84 36.93
C ARG A 196 8.30 10.52 36.96
N SER A 197 8.76 9.59 37.80
CA SER A 197 8.16 8.26 38.00
C SER A 197 8.01 7.48 36.69
N GLY A 198 9.03 7.52 35.84
CA GLY A 198 9.04 6.83 34.55
C GLY A 198 8.11 7.45 33.50
N GLY A 199 7.85 8.76 33.59
CA GLY A 199 6.97 9.47 32.67
C GLY A 199 5.48 9.32 32.95
N TYR A 200 5.08 9.18 34.23
CA TYR A 200 3.68 8.99 34.60
C TYR A 200 2.77 10.09 34.04
N ASN A 201 3.13 11.36 34.25
CA ASN A 201 2.33 12.50 33.77
C ASN A 201 2.29 12.57 32.24
N ALA A 202 3.41 12.31 31.56
CA ALA A 202 3.42 12.22 30.10
C ALA A 202 2.48 11.12 29.60
N LYS A 203 2.52 9.92 30.17
CA LYS A 203 1.62 8.81 29.81
C LYS A 203 0.16 9.11 30.12
N LEU A 204 -0.12 9.82 31.22
CA LEU A 204 -1.46 10.26 31.57
C LEU A 204 -2.02 11.19 30.49
N VAL A 205 -1.24 12.21 30.09
CA VAL A 205 -1.61 13.12 28.98
C VAL A 205 -1.82 12.35 27.68
N GLU A 206 -0.93 11.43 27.33
CA GLU A 206 -1.09 10.59 26.12
C GLU A 206 -2.38 9.75 26.18
N SER A 207 -2.75 9.23 27.35
CA SER A 207 -3.95 8.40 27.53
C SER A 207 -5.26 9.20 27.49
N GLU A 208 -5.28 10.42 28.04
CA GLU A 208 -6.48 11.26 28.10
C GLU A 208 -6.72 11.98 26.77
N THR A 209 -5.66 12.38 26.08
CA THR A 209 -5.75 13.21 24.85
C THR A 209 -5.56 12.42 23.56
N GLY A 210 -5.02 11.20 23.62
CA GLY A 210 -4.62 10.43 22.44
C GLY A 210 -3.39 10.98 21.70
N SER A 211 -2.76 12.04 22.23
CA SER A 211 -1.54 12.61 21.66
C SER A 211 -0.32 11.74 21.95
N ARG A 212 0.80 11.99 21.26
CA ARG A 212 2.10 11.37 21.58
C ARG A 212 3.12 12.43 21.97
N VAL A 213 3.67 12.29 23.17
CA VAL A 213 4.65 13.22 23.72
C VAL A 213 6.05 12.63 23.55
N ARG A 214 6.92 13.35 22.84
CA ARG A 214 8.33 12.99 22.72
C ARG A 214 9.22 14.15 23.14
N LEU A 215 10.29 13.81 23.85
CA LEU A 215 11.29 14.76 24.28
C LEU A 215 12.35 14.88 23.19
N ILE A 216 12.49 16.08 22.62
CA ILE A 216 13.50 16.39 21.62
C ILE A 216 14.55 17.27 22.30
N LEU A 217 15.79 16.79 22.37
CA LEU A 217 16.92 17.61 22.82
C LEU A 217 17.37 18.46 21.64
N ILE A 218 17.02 19.74 21.64
CA ILE A 218 17.57 20.69 20.69
C ILE A 218 18.97 21.06 21.20
N LEU A 219 20.00 20.42 20.67
CA LEU A 219 21.37 20.88 20.85
C LEU A 219 21.51 22.19 20.05
N GLN A 220 21.41 23.33 20.74
CA GLN A 220 21.90 24.58 20.17
C GLN A 220 23.42 24.46 20.04
N LYS A 221 23.92 24.14 18.86
CA LYS A 221 25.33 24.37 18.52
C LYS A 221 25.51 25.88 18.39
N THR A 222 26.00 26.50 19.46
CA THR A 222 26.54 27.86 19.38
C THR A 222 27.80 27.79 18.53
N LEU A 223 27.70 28.11 17.25
CA LEU A 223 28.86 28.37 16.41
C LEU A 223 29.46 29.70 16.90
N THR A 224 30.42 29.62 17.81
CA THR A 224 31.32 30.75 18.07
C THR A 224 32.34 30.79 16.94
N SER A 225 32.10 31.65 15.95
CA SER A 225 33.17 32.05 15.03
C SER A 225 34.13 32.94 15.79
N SER A 226 35.29 32.41 16.20
CA SER A 226 36.44 33.24 16.54
C SER A 226 37.07 33.71 15.24
N SER A 227 36.87 34.98 14.91
CA SER A 227 37.75 35.71 14.01
C SER A 227 39.05 35.98 14.75
N ASP A 228 40.14 35.37 14.30
CA ASP A 228 41.52 35.88 14.28
C ASP A 228 42.36 35.02 13.31
#